data_AF-A0A2K1ZTL9-F1
#
_entry.id   AF-A0A2K1ZTL9-F1
#
_cell.length_a   1.000
_cell.length_b   1.000
_cell.length_c   1.000
_cell.angle_alpha   90.00
_cell.angle_beta   90.00
_cell.angle_gamma   90.00
#
_symmetry.space_group_name_H-M   'P 1'
#
loop_
_entity.id
_entity.type
_entity.pdbx_description
1 polymer ?
#
loop_
_entity_poly.entity_id
_entity_poly.type
_entity_poly.pdbx_seq_one_letter_code
_entity_poly.pdbx_strand_id
1 'polypeptide(L)'
;MQIGRNAALNVKLHRQGFVLGNLKLNVKEMFCTIQWMAHDMMEKEIAPFFAKLPLLNTLHLSSNNLKGIVPNLPINLRRLSMSHNVLSGHISPASVFEHLTVLDLSDHRLSNPIPQEVLTLPMVVRLNIPTNKFTEMEVIPYPSADLQHRVLDAHANRLHGHPPISLVNVARLSSIDLSHNQFSGRIPVEYGPKPGSSWKSLFLEDNFLTGNPPPQFIDRTVAACNSLARNCLRCPLNIRFCREQWPGLECVEHHDHRT
;
A
#
# COMPACT_ATOMS: atom_id res chain seq x y z
N MET A 1 -27.83 -31.98 -5.08
CA MET A 1 -26.45 -32.01 -4.53
C MET A 1 -26.38 -30.95 -3.44
N GLN A 2 -26.36 -31.35 -2.17
CA GLN A 2 -26.30 -30.42 -1.03
C GLN A 2 -24.97 -29.68 -1.08
N ILE A 3 -25.03 -28.36 -1.28
CA ILE A 3 -23.89 -27.47 -1.23
C ILE A 3 -23.57 -27.26 0.25
N GLY A 4 -22.41 -27.75 0.70
CA GLY A 4 -21.89 -27.42 2.02
C GLY A 4 -21.74 -25.90 2.14
N ARG A 5 -22.52 -25.29 3.04
CA ARG A 5 -22.64 -23.83 3.22
C ARG A 5 -21.37 -23.11 3.73
N ASN A 6 -20.21 -23.77 3.82
CA ASN A 6 -19.04 -23.26 4.54
C ASN A 6 -17.71 -23.22 3.75
N ALA A 7 -17.72 -23.43 2.43
CA ALA A 7 -16.49 -23.31 1.64
C ALA A 7 -16.27 -21.87 1.17
N ALA A 8 -15.20 -21.22 1.63
CA ALA A 8 -14.74 -19.94 1.11
C ALA A 8 -14.40 -20.08 -0.39
N LEU A 9 -14.90 -19.16 -1.21
CA LEU A 9 -14.61 -19.15 -2.64
C LEU A 9 -13.33 -18.35 -2.91
N ASN A 10 -12.40 -18.95 -3.64
CA ASN A 10 -11.15 -18.35 -4.08
C ASN A 10 -11.10 -18.30 -5.61
N VAL A 11 -10.80 -17.12 -6.14
CA VAL A 11 -10.86 -16.80 -7.57
C VAL A 11 -9.49 -16.28 -8.01
N LYS A 12 -8.87 -16.92 -9.00
CA LYS A 12 -7.60 -16.48 -9.60
C LYS A 12 -7.73 -16.34 -11.12
N LEU A 13 -7.58 -15.11 -11.61
CA LEU A 13 -7.59 -14.77 -13.03
C LEU A 13 -6.17 -14.57 -13.55
N HIS A 14 -5.81 -15.30 -14.60
CA HIS A 14 -4.56 -15.17 -15.33
C HIS A 14 -4.80 -14.84 -16.80
N ARG A 15 -3.80 -14.22 -17.45
CA ARG A 15 -3.78 -13.97 -18.90
C ARG A 15 -4.10 -15.19 -19.78
N GLN A 16 -3.86 -16.41 -19.27
CA GLN A 16 -4.06 -17.68 -19.98
C GLN A 16 -5.33 -18.44 -19.57
N GLY A 17 -6.14 -17.92 -18.64
CA GLY A 17 -7.34 -18.58 -18.17
C GLY A 17 -7.60 -18.38 -16.67
N PHE A 18 -8.59 -19.11 -16.16
CA PHE A 18 -9.13 -18.90 -14.81
C PHE A 18 -9.11 -20.19 -13.97
N VAL A 19 -8.80 -20.10 -12.68
CA VAL A 19 -8.86 -21.21 -11.72
C VAL A 19 -9.88 -20.91 -10.62
N LEU A 20 -11.00 -21.65 -10.61
CA LEU A 20 -12.01 -21.64 -9.54
C LEU A 20 -11.58 -22.68 -8.50
N GLY A 21 -11.35 -22.25 -7.26
CA GLY A 21 -11.24 -23.19 -6.15
C GLY A 21 -12.58 -23.89 -5.90
N ASN A 22 -12.63 -25.22 -6.06
CA ASN A 22 -13.68 -26.17 -5.66
C ASN A 22 -15.16 -25.90 -6.05
N LEU A 23 -15.44 -24.94 -6.93
CA LEU A 23 -16.81 -24.66 -7.38
C LEU A 23 -16.99 -24.97 -8.87
N LYS A 24 -17.82 -25.99 -9.16
CA LYS A 24 -18.42 -26.21 -10.48
C LYS A 24 -19.53 -25.16 -10.70
N LEU A 25 -19.16 -23.92 -10.97
CA LEU A 25 -20.07 -22.94 -11.57
C LEU A 25 -20.07 -23.14 -13.09
N ASN A 26 -21.12 -22.74 -13.79
CA ASN A 26 -21.28 -22.99 -15.22
C ASN A 26 -20.29 -22.12 -16.03
N VAL A 27 -19.04 -22.60 -16.16
CA VAL A 27 -17.84 -21.86 -16.61
C VAL A 27 -17.92 -21.41 -18.09
N LYS A 28 -18.88 -21.92 -18.87
CA LYS A 28 -18.96 -21.69 -20.32
C LYS A 28 -19.35 -20.25 -20.69
N GLU A 29 -20.24 -19.60 -19.94
CA GLU A 29 -20.52 -18.17 -20.14
C GLU A 29 -19.38 -17.29 -19.60
N MET A 30 -18.64 -17.78 -18.60
CA MET A 30 -17.54 -17.08 -17.92
C MET A 30 -16.29 -16.88 -18.81
N PHE A 31 -16.06 -17.80 -19.76
CA PHE A 31 -14.93 -17.75 -20.70
C PHE A 31 -15.10 -16.64 -21.76
N CYS A 32 -16.32 -16.45 -22.28
CA CYS A 32 -16.58 -15.44 -23.31
C CYS A 32 -16.60 -14.02 -22.74
N THR A 33 -17.16 -13.80 -21.56
CA THR A 33 -17.29 -12.45 -21.00
C THR A 33 -15.93 -11.88 -20.56
N ILE A 34 -15.06 -12.69 -19.93
CA ILE A 34 -13.81 -12.21 -19.34
C ILE A 34 -12.70 -11.97 -20.36
N GLN A 35 -12.64 -12.76 -21.44
CA GLN A 35 -11.67 -12.55 -22.52
C GLN A 35 -11.99 -11.27 -23.32
N TRP A 36 -13.25 -10.79 -23.26
CA TRP A 36 -13.70 -9.51 -23.79
C TRP A 36 -13.47 -8.33 -22.80
N MET A 37 -13.64 -8.55 -21.49
CA MET A 37 -13.44 -7.55 -20.42
C MET A 37 -12.01 -6.97 -20.32
N ALA A 38 -11.02 -7.58 -20.98
CA ALA A 38 -9.66 -7.05 -21.06
C ALA A 38 -9.56 -5.75 -21.87
N HIS A 39 -10.64 -5.33 -22.55
CA HIS A 39 -10.62 -4.14 -23.38
C HIS A 39 -11.13 -2.85 -22.72
N ASP A 40 -12.07 -2.90 -21.76
CA ASP A 40 -12.41 -1.75 -20.90
C ASP A 40 -13.36 -2.18 -19.74
N MET A 41 -13.16 -1.59 -18.55
CA MET A 41 -14.11 -1.50 -17.41
C MET A 41 -14.08 -2.58 -16.29
N MET A 42 -13.06 -2.54 -15.42
CA MET A 42 -13.15 -3.13 -14.07
C MET A 42 -14.44 -2.73 -13.32
N GLU A 43 -14.86 -1.48 -13.48
CA GLU A 43 -16.00 -0.92 -12.76
C GLU A 43 -17.36 -1.39 -13.31
N LYS A 44 -17.55 -1.38 -14.64
CA LYS A 44 -18.87 -1.63 -15.23
C LYS A 44 -19.20 -3.11 -15.40
N GLU A 45 -18.21 -3.97 -15.58
CA GLU A 45 -18.45 -5.39 -15.89
C GLU A 45 -17.95 -6.34 -14.80
N ILE A 46 -16.77 -6.09 -14.23
CA ILE A 46 -16.12 -7.01 -13.29
C ILE A 46 -16.67 -6.85 -11.85
N ALA A 47 -16.89 -5.62 -11.40
CA ALA A 47 -17.44 -5.36 -10.06
C ALA A 47 -18.82 -5.98 -9.82
N PRO A 48 -19.82 -5.81 -10.72
CA PRO A 48 -21.14 -6.39 -10.53
C PRO A 48 -21.13 -7.92 -10.56
N PHE A 49 -20.15 -8.51 -11.26
CA PHE A 49 -19.96 -9.96 -11.27
C PHE A 49 -19.50 -10.48 -9.90
N PHE A 50 -18.44 -9.90 -9.33
CA PHE A 50 -17.93 -10.34 -8.02
C PHE A 50 -18.88 -9.99 -6.87
N ALA A 51 -19.66 -8.92 -6.98
CA ALA A 51 -20.72 -8.58 -6.03
C ALA A 51 -21.76 -9.71 -5.85
N LYS A 52 -21.95 -10.58 -6.85
CA LYS A 52 -22.87 -11.74 -6.80
C LYS A 52 -22.27 -12.97 -6.12
N LEU A 53 -21.03 -12.91 -5.65
CA LEU A 53 -20.32 -14.02 -5.01
C LEU A 53 -20.12 -13.74 -3.51
N PRO A 54 -21.17 -13.92 -2.67
CA PRO A 54 -21.12 -13.53 -1.25
C PRO A 54 -20.12 -14.32 -0.42
N LEU A 55 -19.67 -15.49 -0.91
CA LEU A 55 -18.67 -16.34 -0.25
C LEU A 55 -17.24 -16.05 -0.73
N LEU A 56 -17.04 -15.06 -1.60
CA LEU A 56 -15.73 -14.71 -2.14
C LEU A 56 -14.82 -14.17 -1.04
N ASN A 57 -13.72 -14.87 -0.81
CA ASN A 57 -12.80 -14.59 0.28
C ASN A 57 -11.44 -14.14 -0.25
N THR A 58 -10.98 -14.76 -1.33
CA THR A 58 -9.72 -14.41 -2.01
C THR A 58 -9.99 -14.09 -3.46
N LEU A 59 -9.52 -12.93 -3.91
CA LEU A 59 -9.59 -12.48 -5.27
C LEU A 59 -8.19 -12.09 -5.75
N HIS A 60 -7.68 -12.83 -6.72
CA HIS A 60 -6.39 -12.58 -7.36
C HIS A 60 -6.61 -12.23 -8.83
N LEU A 61 -6.28 -10.99 -9.19
CA LEU A 61 -6.44 -10.40 -10.52
C LEU A 61 -5.11 -9.89 -11.10
N SER A 62 -3.99 -10.22 -10.45
CA SER A 62 -2.68 -9.67 -10.80
C SER A 62 -2.20 -10.06 -12.19
N SER A 63 -1.36 -9.22 -12.78
CA SER A 63 -0.69 -9.44 -14.08
C SER A 63 -1.68 -9.60 -15.24
N ASN A 64 -2.67 -8.72 -15.30
CA ASN A 64 -3.62 -8.61 -16.41
C ASN A 64 -3.49 -7.21 -17.06
N ASN A 65 -4.41 -6.85 -17.94
CA ASN A 65 -4.46 -5.51 -18.55
C ASN A 65 -5.70 -4.72 -18.09
N LEU A 66 -6.07 -4.89 -16.82
CA LEU A 66 -7.29 -4.30 -16.26
C LEU A 66 -7.15 -2.78 -16.20
N LYS A 67 -8.14 -2.08 -16.76
CA LYS A 67 -8.25 -0.62 -16.83
C LYS A 67 -9.43 -0.12 -16.01
N GLY A 68 -9.45 1.19 -15.77
CA GLY A 68 -10.49 1.88 -15.02
C GLY A 68 -10.05 2.18 -13.59
N ILE A 69 -11.02 2.42 -12.70
CA ILE A 69 -10.77 2.65 -11.28
C ILE A 69 -10.79 1.34 -10.48
N VAL A 70 -10.32 1.39 -9.24
CA VAL A 70 -10.54 0.29 -8.28
C VAL A 70 -12.04 0.24 -7.99
N PRO A 71 -12.75 -0.86 -8.32
CA PRO A 71 -14.18 -0.92 -8.09
C PRO A 71 -14.50 -1.25 -6.63
N ASN A 72 -15.76 -1.02 -6.25
CA ASN A 72 -16.31 -1.58 -5.02
C ASN A 72 -16.37 -3.10 -5.13
N LEU A 73 -15.78 -3.79 -4.15
CA LEU A 73 -15.68 -5.23 -4.09
C LEU A 73 -16.50 -5.80 -2.91
N PRO A 74 -16.75 -7.11 -2.87
CA PRO A 74 -17.55 -7.72 -1.81
C PRO A 74 -16.97 -7.50 -0.41
N ILE A 75 -17.84 -7.16 0.55
CA ILE A 75 -17.50 -6.88 1.96
C ILE A 75 -16.82 -8.06 2.70
N ASN A 76 -17.00 -9.29 2.22
CA ASN A 76 -16.47 -10.50 2.84
C ASN A 76 -15.04 -10.86 2.38
N LEU A 77 -14.48 -10.06 1.48
CA LEU A 77 -13.16 -10.32 0.90
C LEU A 77 -12.07 -10.16 1.97
N ARG A 78 -11.24 -11.19 2.12
CA ARG A 78 -10.10 -11.20 3.06
C ARG A 78 -8.77 -10.93 2.40
N ARG A 79 -8.64 -11.26 1.11
CA ARG A 79 -7.41 -11.11 0.35
C ARG A 79 -7.73 -10.58 -1.04
N LEU A 80 -7.15 -9.43 -1.36
CA LEU A 80 -7.22 -8.83 -2.68
C LEU A 80 -5.79 -8.60 -3.18
N SER A 81 -5.47 -9.18 -4.33
CA SER A 81 -4.28 -8.80 -5.09
C SER A 81 -4.69 -8.48 -6.51
N MET A 82 -4.40 -7.27 -6.94
CA MET A 82 -4.69 -6.76 -8.28
C MET A 82 -3.42 -6.27 -8.98
N SER A 83 -2.24 -6.55 -8.43
CA SER A 83 -0.97 -5.97 -8.86
C SER A 83 -0.63 -6.14 -10.34
N HIS A 84 0.21 -5.26 -10.90
CA HIS A 84 0.62 -5.32 -12.31
C HIS A 84 -0.57 -5.27 -13.29
N ASN A 85 -1.37 -4.20 -13.19
CA ASN A 85 -2.44 -3.84 -14.11
C ASN A 85 -2.35 -2.34 -14.46
N VAL A 86 -3.29 -1.79 -15.21
CA VAL A 86 -3.29 -0.39 -15.66
C VAL A 86 -4.45 0.41 -15.07
N LEU A 87 -4.81 0.11 -13.82
CA LEU A 87 -5.82 0.87 -13.07
C LEU A 87 -5.36 2.32 -12.87
N SER A 88 -6.30 3.26 -12.78
CA SER A 88 -6.03 4.69 -12.67
C SER A 88 -7.09 5.38 -11.81
N GLY A 89 -6.88 6.66 -11.48
CA GLY A 89 -7.78 7.40 -10.60
C GLY A 89 -7.49 7.13 -9.12
N HIS A 90 -8.47 7.41 -8.26
CA HIS A 90 -8.33 7.28 -6.81
C HIS A 90 -8.88 5.94 -6.31
N ILE A 91 -8.51 5.55 -5.07
CA ILE A 91 -9.18 4.47 -4.36
C ILE A 91 -10.44 5.08 -3.71
N SER A 92 -11.62 4.53 -3.96
CA SER A 92 -12.86 5.08 -3.39
C SER A 92 -13.06 4.65 -1.92
N PRO A 93 -13.37 5.57 -0.98
CA PRO A 93 -13.64 5.25 0.43
C PRO A 93 -14.77 4.24 0.65
N ALA A 94 -15.75 4.21 -0.28
CA ALA A 94 -16.88 3.29 -0.27
C ALA A 94 -16.50 1.80 -0.44
N SER A 95 -15.22 1.52 -0.74
CA SER A 95 -14.65 0.18 -0.69
C SER A 95 -14.41 -0.24 0.76
N VAL A 96 -15.49 -0.46 1.53
CA VAL A 96 -15.39 -0.87 2.93
C VAL A 96 -14.92 -2.33 2.99
N PHE A 97 -13.61 -2.49 3.15
CA PHE A 97 -12.92 -3.77 3.23
C PHE A 97 -12.79 -4.25 4.68
N GLU A 98 -13.90 -4.36 5.41
CA GLU A 98 -13.89 -4.60 6.87
C GLU A 98 -13.10 -5.87 7.27
N HIS A 99 -13.15 -6.89 6.42
CA HIS A 99 -12.57 -8.21 6.70
C HIS A 99 -11.21 -8.44 6.03
N LEU A 100 -10.69 -7.43 5.33
CA LEU A 100 -9.53 -7.58 4.48
C LEU A 100 -8.26 -7.62 5.32
N THR A 101 -7.41 -8.59 5.01
CA THR A 101 -6.18 -8.89 5.74
C THR A 101 -4.94 -8.63 4.88
N VAL A 102 -5.08 -8.69 3.56
CA VAL A 102 -4.02 -8.41 2.59
C VAL A 102 -4.61 -7.62 1.44
N LEU A 103 -4.11 -6.40 1.23
CA LEU A 103 -4.42 -5.54 0.09
C LEU A 103 -3.13 -5.33 -0.71
N ASP A 104 -3.18 -5.69 -1.98
CA ASP A 104 -2.09 -5.46 -2.92
C ASP A 104 -2.61 -4.80 -4.20
N LEU A 105 -2.33 -3.50 -4.32
CA LEU A 105 -2.64 -2.63 -5.47
C LEU A 105 -1.35 -2.08 -6.10
N SER A 106 -0.25 -2.84 -6.01
CA SER A 106 1.06 -2.44 -6.54
C SER A 106 1.10 -2.38 -8.07
N ASP A 107 1.94 -1.49 -8.60
CA ASP A 107 2.21 -1.37 -10.04
C ASP A 107 0.93 -1.07 -10.86
N HIS A 108 0.39 0.13 -10.64
CA HIS A 108 -0.73 0.72 -11.37
C HIS A 108 -0.44 2.19 -11.73
N ARG A 109 -1.47 2.91 -12.19
CA ARG A 109 -1.47 4.35 -12.43
C ARG A 109 -2.41 5.07 -11.45
N LEU A 110 -2.64 4.50 -10.26
CA LEU A 110 -3.49 5.11 -9.24
C LEU A 110 -2.86 6.41 -8.75
N SER A 111 -3.68 7.43 -8.52
CA SER A 111 -3.25 8.79 -8.20
C SER A 111 -4.12 9.41 -7.11
N ASN A 112 -3.88 10.69 -6.81
CA ASN A 112 -4.54 11.47 -5.75
C ASN A 112 -4.07 11.03 -4.34
N PRO A 113 -4.59 11.59 -3.24
CA PRO A 113 -4.27 11.12 -1.89
C PRO A 113 -4.70 9.67 -1.66
N ILE A 114 -3.96 8.97 -0.81
CA ILE A 114 -4.39 7.68 -0.27
C ILE A 114 -5.53 7.96 0.72
N PRO A 115 -6.74 7.41 0.52
CA PRO A 115 -7.85 7.66 1.43
C PRO A 115 -7.52 7.18 2.84
N GLN A 116 -7.94 7.96 3.84
CA GLN A 116 -7.74 7.63 5.25
C GLN A 116 -8.33 6.24 5.58
N GLU A 117 -9.48 5.90 5.00
CA GLU A 117 -10.18 4.64 5.21
C GLU A 117 -9.32 3.43 4.82
N VAL A 118 -8.49 3.55 3.79
CA VAL A 118 -7.55 2.51 3.35
C VAL A 118 -6.40 2.37 4.36
N LEU A 119 -5.93 3.50 4.90
CA LEU A 119 -4.87 3.54 5.91
C LEU A 119 -5.34 3.10 7.29
N THR A 120 -6.66 3.06 7.53
CA THR A 120 -7.28 2.65 8.81
C THR A 120 -8.08 1.36 8.72
N LEU A 121 -7.84 0.51 7.72
CA LEU A 121 -8.56 -0.77 7.61
C LEU A 121 -8.23 -1.66 8.83
N PRO A 122 -9.23 -2.03 9.65
CA PRO A 122 -8.97 -2.55 10.98
C PRO A 122 -8.24 -3.90 10.99
N MET A 123 -8.52 -4.74 9.99
CA MET A 123 -8.03 -6.12 9.93
C MET A 123 -6.83 -6.32 9.00
N VAL A 124 -6.41 -5.27 8.28
CA VAL A 124 -5.33 -5.38 7.30
C VAL A 124 -4.02 -5.65 8.01
N VAL A 125 -3.28 -6.66 7.55
CA VAL A 125 -1.96 -7.02 8.06
C VAL A 125 -0.89 -6.52 7.10
N ARG A 126 -1.16 -6.53 5.79
CA ARG A 126 -0.26 -6.04 4.74
C ARG A 126 -1.02 -5.12 3.79
N LEU A 127 -0.56 -3.88 3.70
CA LEU A 127 -1.03 -2.88 2.76
C LEU A 127 0.10 -2.56 1.79
N ASN A 128 -0.02 -3.03 0.56
CA ASN A 128 0.94 -2.81 -0.52
C ASN A 128 0.31 -1.94 -1.60
N ILE A 129 0.82 -0.72 -1.76
CA ILE A 129 0.44 0.23 -2.80
C ILE A 129 1.64 0.84 -3.57
N PRO A 130 2.82 0.19 -3.66
CA PRO A 130 3.98 0.81 -4.27
C PRO A 130 3.85 0.93 -5.79
N THR A 131 4.74 1.74 -6.38
CA THR A 131 4.81 1.95 -7.84
C THR A 131 3.47 2.44 -8.38
N ASN A 132 3.03 3.59 -7.87
CA ASN A 132 1.81 4.28 -8.25
C ASN A 132 2.10 5.78 -8.40
N LYS A 133 1.06 6.61 -8.43
CA LYS A 133 1.15 8.07 -8.52
C LYS A 133 0.41 8.76 -7.38
N PHE A 134 0.29 8.12 -6.22
CA PHE A 134 -0.34 8.72 -5.05
C PHE A 134 0.45 9.97 -4.63
N THR A 135 -0.27 11.03 -4.26
CA THR A 135 0.35 12.34 -4.02
C THR A 135 0.44 12.67 -2.54
N GLU A 136 -0.47 12.19 -1.72
CA GLU A 136 -0.53 12.53 -0.29
C GLU A 136 -0.91 11.31 0.54
N MET A 137 -0.48 11.33 1.79
CA MET A 137 -0.81 10.34 2.80
C MET A 137 -1.25 11.09 4.05
N GLU A 138 -2.53 10.99 4.37
CA GLU A 138 -3.09 11.70 5.52
C GLU A 138 -2.63 11.10 6.86
N VAL A 139 -2.78 11.90 7.91
CA VAL A 139 -2.53 11.49 9.28
C VAL A 139 -3.54 10.40 9.67
N ILE A 140 -3.04 9.27 10.15
CA ILE A 140 -3.89 8.19 10.66
C ILE A 140 -4.51 8.66 11.98
N PRO A 141 -5.84 8.80 12.07
CA PRO A 141 -6.51 9.29 13.28
C PRO A 141 -6.42 8.28 14.43
N TYR A 142 -6.66 8.78 15.63
CA TYR A 142 -6.82 7.96 16.83
C TYR A 142 -8.25 7.39 16.88
N PRO A 143 -8.49 6.12 17.31
CA PRO A 143 -7.54 5.15 17.87
C PRO A 143 -6.92 4.22 16.80
N SER A 144 -5.62 4.37 16.54
CA SER A 144 -4.87 3.50 15.60
C SER A 144 -4.16 2.31 16.26
N ALA A 145 -4.29 2.18 17.59
CA ALA A 145 -3.69 1.09 18.37
C ALA A 145 -4.30 -0.29 18.04
N ASP A 146 -5.58 -0.31 17.63
CA ASP A 146 -6.31 -1.54 17.31
C ASP A 146 -6.05 -2.04 15.88
N LEU A 147 -5.39 -1.23 15.04
CA LEU A 147 -5.05 -1.61 13.67
C LEU A 147 -4.11 -2.82 13.68
N GLN A 148 -4.41 -3.79 12.81
CA GLN A 148 -3.61 -5.01 12.68
C GLN A 148 -2.43 -4.87 11.69
N HIS A 149 -2.19 -3.66 11.17
CA HIS A 149 -1.18 -3.37 10.17
C HIS A 149 0.20 -3.80 10.66
N ARG A 150 0.89 -4.64 9.88
CA ARG A 150 2.27 -5.08 10.13
C ARG A 150 3.24 -4.60 9.06
N VAL A 151 2.76 -4.47 7.83
CA VAL A 151 3.52 -4.01 6.68
C VAL A 151 2.74 -2.91 5.99
N LEU A 152 3.37 -1.75 5.84
CA LEU A 152 2.94 -0.66 4.99
C LEU A 152 4.02 -0.43 3.95
N ASP A 153 3.70 -0.69 2.69
CA ASP A 153 4.58 -0.43 1.56
C ASP A 153 3.91 0.55 0.60
N ALA A 154 4.46 1.76 0.54
CA ALA A 154 4.00 2.84 -0.34
C ALA A 154 5.16 3.46 -1.13
N HIS A 155 6.24 2.70 -1.36
CA HIS A 155 7.40 3.20 -2.10
C HIS A 155 7.10 3.52 -3.56
N ALA A 156 7.95 4.30 -4.20
CA ALA A 156 7.84 4.66 -5.62
C ALA A 156 6.47 5.29 -5.96
N ASN A 157 6.12 6.34 -5.21
CA ASN A 157 4.94 7.16 -5.45
C ASN A 157 5.35 8.63 -5.63
N ARG A 158 4.39 9.55 -5.54
CA ARG A 158 4.62 11.00 -5.54
C ARG A 158 4.21 11.61 -4.20
N LEU A 159 4.30 10.83 -3.12
CA LEU A 159 3.85 11.25 -1.80
C LEU A 159 4.70 12.43 -1.33
N HIS A 160 4.05 13.54 -1.01
CA HIS A 160 4.72 14.75 -0.55
C HIS A 160 4.21 15.21 0.81
N GLY A 161 4.75 16.34 1.30
CA GLY A 161 4.51 16.82 2.67
C GLY A 161 5.51 16.21 3.65
N HIS A 162 5.11 16.10 4.91
CA HIS A 162 5.94 15.54 5.99
C HIS A 162 5.61 14.06 6.20
N PRO A 163 6.57 13.22 6.64
CA PRO A 163 6.27 11.88 7.08
C PRO A 163 5.24 11.88 8.22
N PRO A 164 4.18 11.05 8.15
CA PRO A 164 3.10 11.09 9.13
C PRO A 164 3.55 10.55 10.50
N ILE A 165 3.56 11.41 11.52
CA ILE A 165 3.94 11.04 12.89
C ILE A 165 3.05 9.93 13.48
N SER A 166 1.79 9.86 13.06
CA SER A 166 0.80 8.88 13.54
C SER A 166 1.17 7.42 13.31
N LEU A 167 2.09 7.11 12.39
CA LEU A 167 2.54 5.73 12.15
C LEU A 167 3.10 5.07 13.42
N VAL A 168 3.66 5.86 14.35
CA VAL A 168 4.23 5.35 15.59
C VAL A 168 3.17 4.82 16.57
N ASN A 169 1.89 5.16 16.34
CA ASN A 169 0.76 4.73 17.15
C ASN A 169 0.17 3.39 16.67
N VAL A 170 0.59 2.90 15.51
CA VAL A 170 0.16 1.61 14.96
C VAL A 170 0.96 0.50 15.64
N ALA A 171 0.41 -0.04 16.73
CA ALA A 171 1.13 -0.90 17.68
C ALA A 171 1.80 -2.13 17.05
N ARG A 172 1.26 -2.67 15.95
CA ARG A 172 1.76 -3.89 15.28
C ARG A 172 2.65 -3.63 14.07
N LEU A 173 2.84 -2.36 13.67
CA LEU A 173 3.54 -2.00 12.45
C LEU A 173 5.02 -2.35 12.58
N SER A 174 5.53 -3.16 11.66
CA SER A 174 6.88 -3.72 11.75
C SER A 174 7.76 -3.37 10.56
N SER A 175 7.18 -3.18 9.38
CA SER A 175 7.91 -2.78 8.18
C SER A 175 7.20 -1.62 7.52
N ILE A 176 7.96 -0.56 7.27
CA ILE A 176 7.49 0.66 6.65
C ILE A 176 8.44 0.98 5.50
N ASP A 177 7.88 1.06 4.30
CA ASP A 177 8.61 1.52 3.13
C ASP A 177 7.90 2.73 2.52
N LEU A 178 8.55 3.89 2.67
CA LEU A 178 8.14 5.17 2.10
C LEU A 178 9.22 5.71 1.16
N SER A 179 10.17 4.87 0.73
CA SER A 179 11.25 5.25 -0.15
C SER A 179 10.75 5.69 -1.53
N HIS A 180 11.59 6.39 -2.29
CA HIS A 180 11.26 6.84 -3.65
C HIS A 180 9.96 7.65 -3.70
N ASN A 181 9.89 8.70 -2.89
CA ASN A 181 8.75 9.61 -2.80
C ASN A 181 9.25 11.06 -2.86
N GLN A 182 8.40 12.01 -2.47
CA GLN A 182 8.68 13.43 -2.45
C GLN A 182 8.47 14.04 -1.06
N PHE A 183 8.62 13.22 0.00
CA PHE A 183 8.53 13.68 1.38
C PHE A 183 9.63 14.68 1.68
N SER A 184 9.31 15.69 2.48
CA SER A 184 10.16 16.82 2.80
C SER A 184 10.04 17.18 4.28
N GLY A 185 10.90 18.09 4.74
CA GLY A 185 10.96 18.46 6.15
C GLY A 185 11.65 17.39 7.00
N ARG A 186 11.49 17.47 8.32
CA ARG A 186 12.25 16.63 9.25
C ARG A 186 11.61 15.25 9.42
N ILE A 187 12.45 14.24 9.63
CA ILE A 187 12.02 12.94 10.15
C ILE A 187 11.51 13.15 11.60
N PRO A 188 10.29 12.70 11.95
CA PRO A 188 9.80 12.78 13.31
C PRO A 188 10.74 12.08 14.29
N VAL A 189 10.98 12.69 15.46
CA VAL A 189 11.87 12.09 16.48
C VAL A 189 11.32 10.75 16.99
N GLU A 190 10.00 10.60 16.94
CA GLU A 190 9.25 9.42 17.34
C GLU A 190 9.48 8.20 16.43
N TYR A 191 10.01 8.40 15.22
CA TYR A 191 10.45 7.30 14.34
C TYR A 191 11.73 6.65 14.86
N GLY A 192 12.43 7.33 15.77
CA GLY A 192 13.54 6.80 16.53
C GLY A 192 13.17 5.51 17.28
N PRO A 193 14.05 4.48 17.30
CA PRO A 193 13.87 3.30 18.12
C PRO A 193 13.62 3.66 19.57
N LYS A 194 12.61 3.01 20.15
CA LYS A 194 12.24 3.16 21.56
C LYS A 194 11.81 1.79 22.11
N PRO A 195 12.03 1.52 23.41
CA PRO A 195 11.54 0.30 24.05
C PRO A 195 10.04 0.11 23.76
N GLY A 196 9.66 -1.10 23.35
CA GLY A 196 8.28 -1.43 23.00
C GLY A 196 7.84 -1.02 21.59
N SER A 197 8.69 -0.35 20.79
CA SER A 197 8.41 -0.16 19.37
C SER A 197 8.39 -1.50 18.63
N SER A 198 7.40 -1.69 17.76
CA SER A 198 7.27 -2.87 16.90
C SER A 198 8.03 -2.74 15.57
N TRP A 199 8.56 -1.55 15.26
CA TRP A 199 9.23 -1.25 14.01
C TRP A 199 10.55 -2.01 13.91
N LYS A 200 10.72 -2.74 12.79
CA LYS A 200 11.90 -3.55 12.46
C LYS A 200 12.58 -3.10 11.18
N SER A 201 11.90 -2.37 10.31
CA SER A 201 12.46 -1.81 9.08
C SER A 201 11.75 -0.51 8.72
N LEU A 202 12.54 0.48 8.34
CA LEU A 202 12.10 1.81 7.93
C LEU A 202 12.98 2.28 6.76
N PHE A 203 12.36 2.36 5.59
CA PHE A 203 12.99 2.85 4.36
C PHE A 203 12.43 4.23 4.03
N LEU A 204 13.32 5.23 3.97
CA LEU A 204 13.01 6.63 3.67
C LEU A 204 13.92 7.20 2.58
N GLU A 205 14.73 6.37 1.93
CA GLU A 205 15.64 6.79 0.88
C GLU A 205 14.90 7.38 -0.34
N ASP A 206 15.61 8.16 -1.15
CA ASP A 206 15.02 8.84 -2.31
C ASP A 206 13.81 9.69 -1.95
N ASN A 207 14.04 10.64 -1.05
CA ASN A 207 13.10 11.68 -0.67
C ASN A 207 13.86 13.02 -0.57
N PHE A 208 13.21 14.05 -0.03
CA PHE A 208 13.78 15.38 0.19
C PHE A 208 13.76 15.75 1.68
N LEU A 209 13.96 14.77 2.56
CA LEU A 209 13.95 14.97 4.01
C LEU A 209 15.16 15.79 4.45
N THR A 210 14.94 16.73 5.37
CA THR A 210 15.94 17.70 5.82
C THR A 210 16.21 17.62 7.32
N GLY A 211 17.27 18.31 7.75
CA GLY A 211 17.66 18.36 9.15
C GLY A 211 18.49 17.15 9.59
N ASN A 212 18.58 16.92 10.89
CA ASN A 212 19.33 15.81 11.45
C ASN A 212 18.40 14.58 11.60
N PRO A 213 18.90 13.35 11.37
CA PRO A 213 18.16 12.15 11.76
C PRO A 213 17.90 12.13 13.28
N PRO A 214 16.82 11.44 13.73
CA PRO A 214 16.56 11.26 15.16
C PRO A 214 17.78 10.71 15.90
N PRO A 215 18.17 11.27 17.07
CA PRO A 215 19.37 10.84 17.80
C PRO A 215 19.31 9.37 18.23
N GLN A 216 18.10 8.80 18.36
CA GLN A 216 17.88 7.40 18.68
C GLN A 216 18.41 6.45 17.58
N PHE A 217 18.63 6.92 16.36
CA PHE A 217 19.24 6.14 15.27
C PHE A 217 20.73 5.83 15.48
N ILE A 218 21.36 6.43 16.50
CA ILE A 218 22.76 6.22 16.86
C ILE A 218 22.97 4.90 17.62
N ASP A 219 21.97 4.44 18.36
CA ASP A 219 22.09 3.27 19.22
C ASP A 219 22.01 1.97 18.41
N ARG A 220 23.04 1.13 18.53
CA ARG A 220 23.26 -0.09 17.70
C ARG A 220 22.34 -1.26 18.03
N THR A 221 21.33 -1.06 18.86
CA THR A 221 20.37 -2.11 19.23
C THR A 221 19.39 -2.47 18.11
N VAL A 222 19.38 -1.73 17.00
CA VAL A 222 18.48 -2.02 15.90
C VAL A 222 19.22 -2.57 14.70
N ALA A 223 19.22 -3.91 14.60
CA ALA A 223 19.41 -4.64 13.35
C ALA A 223 18.21 -4.43 12.41
N ALA A 224 17.83 -3.17 12.18
CA ALA A 224 16.77 -2.83 11.25
C ALA A 224 17.40 -2.55 9.89
N CYS A 225 16.89 -3.22 8.88
CA CYS A 225 17.13 -2.85 7.49
C CYS A 225 16.50 -1.46 7.30
N ASN A 226 17.35 -0.43 7.37
CA ASN A 226 16.97 0.97 7.23
C ASN A 226 17.86 1.62 6.19
N SER A 227 17.32 2.59 5.47
CA SER A 227 18.08 3.44 4.57
C SER A 227 17.52 4.86 4.62
N LEU A 228 18.41 5.84 4.75
CA LEU A 228 18.12 7.27 4.70
C LEU A 228 18.94 7.94 3.58
N ALA A 229 19.50 7.16 2.66
CA ALA A 229 20.28 7.69 1.54
C ALA A 229 19.42 8.58 0.63
N ARG A 230 20.05 9.38 -0.24
CA ARG A 230 19.37 10.18 -1.26
C ARG A 230 18.24 11.02 -0.65
N ASN A 231 18.61 11.81 0.35
CA ASN A 231 17.80 12.82 1.01
C ASN A 231 18.63 14.11 1.17
N CYS A 232 18.13 15.08 1.92
CA CYS A 232 18.78 16.35 2.22
C CYS A 232 19.19 16.45 3.71
N LEU A 233 19.56 15.31 4.29
CA LEU A 233 19.85 15.18 5.72
C LEU A 233 21.27 15.61 6.06
N ARG A 234 21.43 16.17 7.25
CA ARG A 234 22.74 16.43 7.87
C ARG A 234 23.12 15.20 8.68
N CYS A 235 23.87 14.30 8.07
CA CYS A 235 24.12 12.96 8.60
C CYS A 235 25.37 12.92 9.51
N PRO A 236 25.20 12.58 10.81
CA PRO A 236 26.31 12.28 11.69
C PRO A 236 27.10 11.04 11.24
N LEU A 237 28.43 11.04 11.42
CA LEU A 237 29.32 9.95 10.98
C LEU A 237 28.99 8.58 11.61
N ASN A 238 28.34 8.58 12.78
CA ASN A 238 27.93 7.39 13.52
C ASN A 238 26.61 6.76 13.00
N ILE A 239 25.86 7.44 12.12
CA ILE A 239 24.64 6.89 11.49
C ILE A 239 24.98 6.38 10.08
N ARG A 240 25.39 5.10 9.99
CA ARG A 240 25.93 4.52 8.75
C ARG A 240 24.95 4.49 7.58
N PHE A 241 23.66 4.33 7.86
CA PHE A 241 22.61 4.23 6.83
C PHE A 241 22.08 5.61 6.35
N CYS A 242 22.71 6.71 6.79
CA CYS A 242 22.45 8.08 6.33
C CYS A 242 23.47 8.55 5.27
N ARG A 243 24.28 7.67 4.71
CA ARG A 243 25.27 8.10 3.71
C ARG A 243 24.61 8.41 2.36
N GLU A 244 25.36 9.05 1.45
CA GLU A 244 24.92 9.30 0.07
C GLU A 244 23.70 10.22 -0.05
N GLN A 245 23.76 11.39 0.60
CA GLN A 245 22.73 12.43 0.48
C GLN A 245 22.79 13.12 -0.90
N TRP A 246 21.67 13.70 -1.32
CA TRP A 246 21.62 14.55 -2.51
C TRP A 246 22.64 15.69 -2.38
N PRO A 247 23.24 16.15 -3.50
CA PRO A 247 24.01 17.37 -3.48
C PRO A 247 23.11 18.56 -3.13
N GLY A 248 23.74 19.65 -2.67
CA GLY A 248 23.01 20.78 -2.09
C GLY A 248 22.06 21.50 -3.06
N LEU A 249 22.33 21.45 -4.37
CA LEU A 249 21.52 22.10 -5.41
C LEU A 249 20.16 21.42 -5.56
N GLU A 250 20.15 20.09 -5.63
CA GLU A 250 18.95 19.26 -5.73
C GLU A 250 18.04 19.43 -4.50
N CYS A 251 18.62 19.74 -3.34
CA CYS A 251 17.89 20.03 -2.11
C CYS A 251 17.21 21.41 -2.10
N VAL A 252 17.75 22.39 -2.82
CA VAL A 252 17.21 23.77 -2.87
C VAL A 252 16.12 23.90 -3.92
N GLU A 253 16.33 23.33 -5.12
CA GLU A 253 15.35 23.40 -6.22
C GLU A 253 13.98 22.83 -5.82
N HIS A 254 13.95 21.82 -4.95
CA HIS A 254 12.71 21.22 -4.49
C HIS A 254 11.98 22.05 -3.41
N HIS A 255 12.67 22.99 -2.74
CA HIS A 255 12.07 23.90 -1.76
C HIS A 255 11.36 25.10 -2.42
N ASP A 256 11.90 25.62 -3.53
CA ASP A 256 11.37 26.82 -4.20
C ASP A 256 10.10 26.57 -5.04
N HIS A 257 9.81 25.32 -5.42
CA HIS A 257 8.62 24.98 -6.20
C HIS A 257 7.34 24.73 -5.39
N ARG A 258 7.35 24.99 -4.08
CA ARG A 258 6.23 24.67 -3.17
C ARG A 258 5.83 25.78 -2.18
N THR A 259 6.38 26.98 -2.31
CA THR A 259 5.88 28.19 -1.60
C THR A 259 4.87 28.95 -2.43
#